data_AF-A0A1F7JJ71-F1
#
_entry.id   AF-A0A1F7JJ71-F1
#
_cell.length_a   1.000
_cell.length_b   1.000
_cell.length_c   1.000
_cell.angle_alpha   90.00
_cell.angle_beta   90.00
_cell.angle_gamma   90.00
#
_symmetry.space_group_name_H-M   'P 1'
#
loop_
_entity.id
_entity.type
_entity.pdbx_description
1 polymer ?
#
loop_
_entity_poly.entity_id
_entity_poly.type
_entity_poly.pdbx_seq_one_letter_code
_entity_poly.pdbx_strand_id
1 'polypeptide(L)'
;MKKYQHIAVGGTFDRFHKGHRELLKTAFAAGKRVSVGITDDVMVKEKQLWQTILPHTKRKADVEDYLAGNGWDVSANIVRLTDPLGPLSTDPSIDAVVVGPRTTKGALEHLPSRIDVLRCKTILADDGEHLSSTRIRWGEIDREGGLFDIPRNDLALSEHVRSVLKNPLGILVGSYRKNPDSLMIVSVGDVTTKRLLEKGIVPSIGVVDFYVQRKKTYASLSDIGYSEDVLKQHGIAVHAIKNPAGTIYRNTFVLMKQLLHAAVSGKKSVVIVDGEDDLVTLAALYHAPLTTTILYGQPNEGLVEVRVTEERKAFGREIIETLMLTSTSSL
;
A
#
# COMPACT_ATOMS: atom_id res chain seq x y z
N MET A 1 37.37 10.35 -11.47
CA MET A 1 37.44 9.24 -12.43
C MET A 1 36.59 8.09 -11.90
N LYS A 2 35.90 7.36 -12.77
CA LYS A 2 35.10 6.18 -12.39
C LYS A 2 36.02 5.02 -12.04
N LYS A 3 35.71 4.30 -10.95
CA LYS A 3 36.55 3.23 -10.38
C LYS A 3 36.47 1.94 -11.20
N TYR A 4 35.30 1.60 -11.72
CA TYR A 4 34.99 0.32 -12.36
C TYR A 4 34.77 0.47 -13.86
N GLN A 5 35.20 -0.50 -14.67
CA GLN A 5 34.93 -0.48 -16.11
C GLN A 5 33.49 -0.89 -16.38
N HIS A 6 32.97 -1.90 -15.69
CA HIS A 6 31.59 -2.37 -15.88
C HIS A 6 30.98 -2.84 -14.56
N ILE A 7 30.07 -2.03 -14.02
CA ILE A 7 29.40 -2.33 -12.76
C ILE A 7 27.98 -2.83 -13.00
N ALA A 8 27.54 -3.81 -12.22
CA ALA A 8 26.16 -4.28 -12.22
C ALA A 8 25.39 -3.73 -11.02
N VAL A 9 24.08 -3.61 -11.18
CA VAL A 9 23.15 -3.28 -10.10
C VAL A 9 21.83 -4.00 -10.36
N GLY A 10 21.33 -4.71 -9.35
CA GLY A 10 20.14 -5.55 -9.47
C GLY A 10 19.06 -5.18 -8.48
N GLY A 11 17.80 -5.32 -8.88
CA GLY A 11 16.67 -5.10 -7.98
C GLY A 11 15.34 -5.46 -8.61
N THR A 12 14.31 -5.54 -7.76
CA THR A 12 12.94 -5.65 -8.28
C THR A 12 12.46 -4.31 -8.82
N PHE A 13 12.90 -3.19 -8.26
CA PHE A 13 12.50 -1.82 -8.68
C PHE A 13 10.98 -1.60 -8.65
N ASP A 14 10.26 -2.33 -7.81
CA ASP A 14 8.83 -2.12 -7.57
C ASP A 14 8.60 -0.80 -6.80
N ARG A 15 7.53 -0.08 -7.14
CA ARG A 15 7.21 1.24 -6.54
C ARG A 15 8.45 2.14 -6.50
N PHE A 16 9.01 2.44 -7.68
CA PHE A 16 10.31 3.10 -7.82
C PHE A 16 10.44 4.34 -6.91
N HIS A 17 11.36 4.30 -5.93
CA HIS A 17 11.40 5.18 -4.75
C HIS A 17 12.81 5.69 -4.42
N LYS A 18 12.97 6.59 -3.43
CA LYS A 18 14.29 7.18 -3.05
C LYS A 18 15.41 6.15 -2.88
N GLY A 19 15.14 5.03 -2.21
CA GLY A 19 16.12 3.94 -2.06
C GLY A 19 16.65 3.36 -3.38
N HIS A 20 15.79 3.16 -4.39
CA HIS A 20 16.23 2.69 -5.72
C HIS A 20 17.05 3.75 -6.45
N ARG A 21 16.67 5.03 -6.30
CA ARG A 21 17.43 6.15 -6.86
C ARG A 21 18.85 6.21 -6.32
N GLU A 22 19.02 6.01 -5.01
CA GLU A 22 20.34 5.93 -4.37
C GLU A 22 21.17 4.73 -4.86
N LEU A 23 20.53 3.57 -4.98
CA LEU A 23 21.17 2.35 -5.49
C LEU A 23 21.72 2.56 -6.91
N LEU A 24 20.91 3.15 -7.81
CA LEU A 24 21.32 3.47 -9.18
C LEU A 24 22.37 4.58 -9.20
N LYS A 25 22.19 5.67 -8.44
CA LYS A 25 23.19 6.76 -8.33
C LYS A 25 24.57 6.22 -7.94
N THR A 26 24.62 5.30 -6.98
CA THR A 26 25.87 4.64 -6.55
C THR A 26 26.54 3.90 -7.71
N ALA A 27 25.77 3.13 -8.50
CA ALA A 27 26.30 2.40 -9.65
C ALA A 27 26.84 3.34 -10.74
N PHE A 28 26.04 4.34 -11.13
CA PHE A 28 26.40 5.26 -12.21
C PHE A 28 27.55 6.21 -11.86
N ALA A 29 27.72 6.54 -10.58
CA ALA A 29 28.88 7.28 -10.09
C ALA A 29 30.18 6.47 -10.14
N ALA A 30 30.10 5.14 -9.98
CA ALA A 30 31.27 4.27 -9.82
C ALA A 30 31.74 3.60 -11.12
N GLY A 31 30.84 3.28 -12.06
CA GLY A 31 31.16 2.46 -13.25
C GLY A 31 31.04 3.18 -14.59
N LYS A 32 31.95 2.91 -15.54
CA LYS A 32 31.93 3.49 -16.91
C LYS A 32 30.82 2.91 -17.80
N ARG A 33 30.53 1.62 -17.64
CA ARG A 33 29.34 0.94 -18.16
C ARG A 33 28.53 0.38 -17.00
N VAL A 34 27.21 0.38 -17.11
CA VAL A 34 26.31 -0.12 -16.07
C VAL A 34 25.35 -1.18 -16.63
N SER A 35 25.29 -2.35 -16.02
CA SER A 35 24.21 -3.32 -16.25
C SER A 35 23.17 -3.22 -15.14
N VAL A 36 21.94 -2.86 -15.50
CA VAL A 36 20.81 -2.72 -14.58
C VAL A 36 19.91 -3.94 -14.70
N GLY A 37 19.97 -4.83 -13.73
CA GLY A 37 19.17 -6.05 -13.65
C GLY A 37 17.81 -5.83 -13.00
N ILE A 38 16.72 -6.10 -13.70
CA ILE A 38 15.35 -6.00 -13.18
C ILE A 38 14.77 -7.40 -13.03
N THR A 39 14.35 -7.78 -11.82
CA THR A 39 13.83 -9.14 -11.56
C THR A 39 12.56 -9.42 -12.34
N ASP A 40 12.43 -10.64 -12.86
CA ASP A 40 11.22 -11.08 -13.54
C ASP A 40 10.03 -11.26 -12.59
N ASP A 41 8.80 -11.25 -13.14
CA ASP A 41 7.57 -11.45 -12.40
C ASP A 41 7.48 -12.85 -11.76
N VAL A 42 8.17 -13.87 -12.29
CA VAL A 42 8.24 -15.18 -11.61
C VAL A 42 9.06 -15.12 -10.32
N MET A 43 10.07 -14.26 -10.26
CA MET A 43 10.99 -14.16 -9.12
C MET A 43 10.42 -13.39 -7.92
N VAL A 44 9.27 -12.71 -8.10
CA VAL A 44 8.68 -11.89 -7.03
C VAL A 44 7.58 -12.61 -6.26
N LYS A 45 7.15 -13.81 -6.70
CA LYS A 45 5.99 -14.54 -6.15
C LYS A 45 6.14 -14.98 -4.69
N GLU A 46 7.37 -15.10 -4.19
CA GLU A 46 7.64 -15.44 -2.79
C GLU A 46 7.70 -14.20 -1.88
N LYS A 47 7.60 -12.98 -2.44
CA LYS A 47 7.66 -11.74 -1.67
C LYS A 47 6.31 -11.45 -1.00
N GLN A 48 6.36 -10.74 0.12
CA GLN A 48 5.14 -10.22 0.75
C GLN A 48 4.40 -9.28 -0.19
N LEU A 49 3.07 -9.44 -0.24
CA LEU A 49 2.19 -8.67 -1.12
C LEU A 49 2.61 -8.76 -2.60
N TRP A 50 3.11 -9.91 -3.06
CA TRP A 50 3.58 -10.07 -4.43
C TRP A 50 2.51 -9.79 -5.48
N GLN A 51 1.23 -10.05 -5.15
CA GLN A 51 0.09 -9.77 -6.01
C GLN A 51 -0.08 -8.27 -6.32
N THR A 52 0.54 -7.41 -5.51
CA THR A 52 0.47 -5.94 -5.64
C THR A 52 1.74 -5.34 -6.23
N ILE A 53 2.75 -6.18 -6.53
CA ILE A 53 3.97 -5.78 -7.23
C ILE A 53 3.64 -5.49 -8.69
N LEU A 54 4.18 -4.39 -9.20
CA LEU A 54 3.96 -3.98 -10.59
C LEU A 54 4.55 -5.00 -11.58
N PRO A 55 3.94 -5.23 -12.76
CA PRO A 55 4.51 -6.09 -13.78
C PRO A 55 5.91 -5.65 -14.22
N HIS A 56 6.73 -6.58 -14.70
CA HIS A 56 8.10 -6.30 -15.16
C HIS A 56 8.15 -5.15 -16.16
N THR A 57 7.19 -5.10 -17.09
CA THR A 57 7.09 -4.04 -18.10
C THR A 57 6.98 -2.65 -17.46
N LYS A 58 6.15 -2.49 -16.42
CA LYS A 58 5.98 -1.21 -15.73
C LYS A 58 7.20 -0.86 -14.87
N ARG A 59 7.77 -1.84 -14.16
CA ARG A 59 9.00 -1.63 -13.36
C ARG A 59 10.18 -1.24 -14.23
N LYS A 60 10.30 -1.87 -15.41
CA LYS A 60 11.29 -1.52 -16.43
C LYS A 60 11.09 -0.09 -16.93
N ALA A 61 9.87 0.27 -17.32
CA ALA A 61 9.56 1.63 -17.77
C ALA A 61 9.91 2.69 -16.70
N ASP A 62 9.56 2.46 -15.44
CA ASP A 62 9.89 3.39 -14.34
C ASP A 62 11.41 3.58 -14.17
N VAL A 63 12.21 2.53 -14.41
CA VAL A 63 13.68 2.63 -14.41
C VAL A 63 14.18 3.37 -15.64
N GLU A 64 13.67 3.04 -16.84
CA GLU A 64 14.03 3.72 -18.09
C GLU A 64 13.77 5.23 -18.03
N ASP A 65 12.59 5.63 -17.55
CA ASP A 65 12.21 7.03 -17.35
C ASP A 65 13.20 7.75 -16.41
N TYR A 66 13.58 7.09 -15.32
CA TYR A 66 14.56 7.65 -14.39
C TYR A 66 15.95 7.77 -15.03
N LEU A 67 16.42 6.76 -15.74
CA LEU A 67 17.74 6.81 -16.41
C LEU A 67 17.78 7.93 -17.46
N ALA A 68 16.74 8.06 -18.28
CA ALA A 68 16.62 9.10 -19.30
C ALA A 68 16.63 10.51 -18.68
N GLY A 69 15.95 10.69 -17.55
CA GLY A 69 15.85 11.99 -16.87
C GLY A 69 17.12 12.48 -16.17
N ASN A 70 18.14 11.63 -15.95
CA ASN A 70 19.35 12.01 -15.20
C ASN A 70 20.51 12.48 -16.09
N GLY A 71 20.43 12.34 -17.42
CA GLY A 71 21.47 12.86 -18.34
C GLY A 71 22.86 12.24 -18.14
N TRP A 72 22.93 10.99 -17.66
CA TRP A 72 24.18 10.30 -17.40
C TRP A 72 24.90 9.93 -18.70
N ASP A 73 26.12 10.45 -18.90
CA ASP A 73 27.03 10.07 -19.98
C ASP A 73 27.69 8.70 -19.71
N VAL A 74 26.84 7.67 -19.61
CA VAL A 74 27.19 6.33 -19.15
C VAL A 74 26.41 5.32 -19.96
N SER A 75 27.10 4.40 -20.63
CA SER A 75 26.42 3.30 -21.33
C SER A 75 25.71 2.40 -20.31
N ALA A 76 24.39 2.33 -20.39
CA ALA A 76 23.56 1.50 -19.53
C ALA A 76 22.83 0.43 -20.36
N ASN A 77 22.83 -0.81 -19.88
CA ASN A 77 22.04 -1.90 -20.44
C ASN A 77 21.06 -2.42 -19.38
N ILE A 78 19.78 -2.50 -19.72
CA ILE A 78 18.77 -3.08 -18.85
C ILE A 78 18.61 -4.56 -19.18
N VAL A 79 18.80 -5.40 -18.17
CA VAL A 79 18.75 -6.86 -18.29
C VAL A 79 17.60 -7.39 -17.45
N ARG A 80 16.77 -8.27 -18.03
CA ARG A 80 15.76 -9.01 -17.29
C ARG A 80 16.44 -10.13 -16.52
N LEU A 81 16.26 -10.17 -15.19
CA LEU A 81 16.82 -11.23 -14.35
C LEU A 81 15.79 -12.33 -14.17
N THR A 82 16.15 -13.56 -14.51
CA THR A 82 15.34 -14.77 -14.30
C THR A 82 15.90 -15.67 -13.18
N ASP A 83 17.04 -15.31 -12.63
CA ASP A 83 17.72 -15.96 -11.52
C ASP A 83 18.46 -14.91 -10.64
N PRO A 84 18.87 -15.25 -9.41
CA PRO A 84 19.50 -14.29 -8.49
C PRO A 84 20.83 -13.70 -8.94
N LEU A 85 21.63 -14.39 -9.76
CA LEU A 85 22.95 -13.94 -10.19
C LEU A 85 22.90 -13.19 -11.52
N GLY A 86 22.00 -13.59 -12.42
CA GLY A 86 21.84 -13.00 -13.74
C GLY A 86 23.17 -12.88 -14.49
N PRO A 87 23.50 -11.70 -15.07
CA PRO A 87 24.71 -11.57 -15.88
C PRO A 87 26.02 -11.66 -15.07
N LEU A 88 25.98 -11.64 -13.73
CA LEU A 88 27.18 -11.77 -12.90
C LEU A 88 27.90 -13.11 -13.12
N SER A 89 27.13 -14.17 -13.38
CA SER A 89 27.65 -15.53 -13.60
C SER A 89 28.15 -15.76 -15.03
N THR A 90 27.66 -14.99 -16.01
CA THR A 90 27.89 -15.26 -17.44
C THR A 90 28.69 -14.18 -18.16
N ASP A 91 28.67 -12.92 -17.70
CA ASP A 91 29.41 -11.81 -18.30
C ASP A 91 30.73 -11.55 -17.54
N PRO A 92 31.89 -11.98 -18.08
CA PRO A 92 33.19 -11.80 -17.45
C PRO A 92 33.65 -10.33 -17.42
N SER A 93 32.99 -9.45 -18.17
CA SER A 93 33.37 -8.03 -18.22
C SER A 93 32.90 -7.25 -16.99
N ILE A 94 31.88 -7.72 -16.27
CA ILE A 94 31.40 -7.08 -15.04
C ILE A 94 32.46 -7.23 -13.97
N ASP A 95 32.99 -6.14 -13.43
CA ASP A 95 34.07 -6.16 -12.42
C ASP A 95 33.57 -5.77 -11.01
N ALA A 96 32.35 -5.23 -10.89
CA ALA A 96 31.74 -4.91 -9.61
C ALA A 96 30.22 -5.04 -9.61
N VAL A 97 29.63 -5.15 -8.42
CA VAL A 97 28.18 -5.10 -8.20
C VAL A 97 27.83 -4.13 -7.06
N VAL A 98 26.82 -3.29 -7.29
CA VAL A 98 26.21 -2.49 -6.22
C VAL A 98 25.11 -3.28 -5.55
N VAL A 99 25.20 -3.40 -4.22
CA VAL A 99 24.21 -4.09 -3.39
C VAL A 99 23.54 -3.12 -2.42
N GLY A 100 22.26 -3.39 -2.15
CA GLY A 100 21.50 -2.66 -1.15
C GLY A 100 21.95 -2.99 0.28
N PRO A 101 21.53 -2.19 1.27
CA PRO A 101 21.93 -2.37 2.67
C PRO A 101 21.43 -3.67 3.30
N ARG A 102 20.35 -4.27 2.76
CA ARG A 102 19.74 -5.51 3.26
C ARG A 102 20.19 -6.78 2.54
N THR A 103 21.18 -6.69 1.64
CA THR A 103 21.74 -7.89 1.00
C THR A 103 22.40 -8.77 2.06
N THR A 104 21.95 -10.02 2.15
CA THR A 104 22.37 -10.99 3.17
C THR A 104 23.80 -11.48 2.90
N LYS A 105 24.48 -11.98 3.94
CA LYS A 105 25.82 -12.59 3.77
C LYS A 105 25.79 -13.76 2.79
N GLY A 106 24.80 -14.65 2.90
CA GLY A 106 24.65 -15.78 1.97
C GLY A 106 24.48 -15.35 0.50
N ALA A 107 23.76 -14.25 0.23
CA ALA A 107 23.67 -13.73 -1.14
C ALA A 107 25.02 -13.25 -1.69
N LEU A 108 25.94 -12.79 -0.83
CA LEU A 108 27.27 -12.35 -1.22
C LEU A 108 28.25 -13.52 -1.40
N GLU A 109 28.07 -14.61 -0.66
CA GLU A 109 28.91 -15.82 -0.77
C GLU A 109 28.75 -16.52 -2.12
N HIS A 110 27.61 -16.36 -2.79
CA HIS A 110 27.37 -16.89 -4.14
C HIS A 110 27.92 -16.01 -5.26
N LEU A 111 28.50 -14.84 -4.95
CA LEU A 111 29.10 -13.98 -5.95
C LEU A 111 30.43 -14.58 -6.43
N PRO A 112 30.76 -14.48 -7.73
CA PRO A 112 32.07 -14.84 -8.23
C PRO A 112 33.17 -14.02 -7.52
N SER A 113 34.26 -14.67 -7.11
CA SER A 113 35.36 -14.04 -6.34
C SER A 113 36.03 -12.85 -7.03
N ARG A 114 35.89 -12.73 -8.35
CA ARG A 114 36.38 -11.62 -9.17
C ARG A 114 35.56 -10.33 -9.05
N ILE A 115 34.37 -10.37 -8.44
CA ILE A 115 33.42 -9.25 -8.39
C ILE A 115 33.62 -8.45 -7.11
N ASP A 116 33.97 -7.17 -7.27
CA ASP A 116 33.97 -6.22 -6.15
C ASP A 116 32.54 -5.91 -5.70
N VAL A 117 32.32 -5.81 -4.39
CA VAL A 117 31.01 -5.47 -3.81
C VAL A 117 31.00 -4.03 -3.30
N LEU A 118 30.13 -3.20 -3.87
CA LEU A 118 29.85 -1.83 -3.41
C LEU A 118 28.52 -1.79 -2.66
N ARG A 119 28.51 -1.30 -1.43
CA ARG A 119 27.28 -1.11 -0.66
C ARG A 119 26.79 0.33 -0.82
N CYS A 120 25.54 0.51 -1.25
CA CYS A 120 24.93 1.83 -1.28
C CYS A 120 24.49 2.29 0.12
N LYS A 121 24.26 3.59 0.29
CA LYS A 121 23.72 4.15 1.52
C LYS A 121 22.32 3.61 1.81
N THR A 122 22.00 3.38 3.08
CA THR A 122 20.62 3.13 3.51
C THR A 122 19.80 4.41 3.46
N ILE A 123 18.70 4.39 2.72
CA ILE A 123 17.67 5.44 2.78
C ILE A 123 16.60 5.03 3.80
N LEU A 124 16.25 5.96 4.67
CA LEU A 124 15.27 5.80 5.74
C LEU A 124 14.01 6.60 5.41
N ALA A 125 12.87 6.14 5.94
CA ALA A 125 11.63 6.90 6.01
C ALA A 125 11.65 7.84 7.24
N ASP A 126 10.61 8.66 7.41
CA ASP A 126 10.58 9.67 8.46
C ASP A 126 10.53 9.07 9.88
N ASP A 127 10.17 7.80 10.02
CA ASP A 127 10.23 7.05 11.28
C ASP A 127 11.62 6.48 11.61
N GLY A 128 12.62 6.74 10.76
CA GLY A 128 13.99 6.21 10.92
C GLY A 128 14.14 4.76 10.48
N GLU A 129 13.07 4.10 10.04
CA GLU A 129 13.11 2.74 9.52
C GLU A 129 13.43 2.71 8.04
N HIS A 130 13.87 1.55 7.53
CA HIS A 130 14.28 1.45 6.13
C HIS A 130 13.12 1.67 5.14
N LEU A 131 13.34 2.58 4.18
CA LEU A 131 12.41 2.84 3.09
C LEU A 131 12.43 1.68 2.10
N SER A 132 11.27 1.03 1.89
CA SER A 132 11.18 -0.10 0.96
C SER A 132 9.83 -0.25 0.29
N SER A 133 9.82 -0.83 -0.92
CA SER A 133 8.60 -1.11 -1.69
C SER A 133 7.55 -1.89 -0.90
N THR A 134 7.96 -2.81 -0.01
CA THR A 134 7.02 -3.57 0.82
C THR A 134 6.21 -2.64 1.74
N ARG A 135 6.86 -1.66 2.38
CA ARG A 135 6.17 -0.66 3.22
C ARG A 135 5.27 0.26 2.40
N ILE A 136 5.68 0.60 1.18
CA ILE A 136 4.84 1.36 0.23
C ILE A 136 3.59 0.56 -0.15
N ARG A 137 3.74 -0.74 -0.46
CA ARG A 137 2.60 -1.62 -0.78
C ARG A 137 1.70 -1.86 0.42
N TRP A 138 2.24 -1.96 1.63
CA TRP A 138 1.47 -1.95 2.87
C TRP A 138 0.74 -0.62 3.10
N GLY A 139 1.14 0.44 2.41
CA GLY A 139 0.57 1.76 2.58
C GLY A 139 1.00 2.42 3.88
N GLU A 140 2.17 2.05 4.42
CA GLU A 140 2.78 2.64 5.63
C GLU A 140 3.55 3.91 5.31
N ILE A 141 4.16 3.97 4.13
CA ILE A 141 4.98 5.09 3.66
C ILE A 141 4.73 5.37 2.17
N ASP A 142 5.05 6.57 1.72
CA ASP A 142 5.13 6.91 0.29
C ASP A 142 6.54 6.65 -0.30
N ARG A 143 6.72 6.95 -1.59
CA ARG A 143 8.01 6.78 -2.32
C ARG A 143 9.13 7.66 -1.82
N GLU A 144 8.79 8.72 -1.08
CA GLU A 144 9.72 9.69 -0.52
C GLU A 144 10.03 9.41 0.96
N GLY A 145 9.32 8.49 1.61
CA GLY A 145 9.49 8.12 3.01
C GLY A 145 8.48 8.76 3.96
N GLY A 146 7.52 9.54 3.45
CA GLY A 146 6.48 10.17 4.24
C GLY A 146 5.47 9.16 4.78
N LEU A 147 5.14 9.26 6.06
CA LEU A 147 4.37 8.26 6.80
C LEU A 147 2.86 8.35 6.59
N PHE A 148 2.19 7.21 6.67
CA PHE A 148 0.76 7.09 6.94
C PHE A 148 0.57 6.58 8.38
N ASP A 149 0.94 7.41 9.36
CA ASP A 149 0.99 7.03 10.78
C ASP A 149 -0.34 7.28 11.52
N ILE A 150 -0.56 6.54 12.60
CA ILE A 150 -1.75 6.72 13.43
C ILE A 150 -1.73 8.14 14.03
N PRO A 151 -2.79 8.94 13.86
CA PRO A 151 -2.89 10.25 14.47
C PRO A 151 -2.65 10.21 15.98
N ARG A 152 -1.99 11.24 16.53
CA ARG A 152 -1.71 11.30 17.98
C ARG A 152 -2.96 11.52 18.83
N ASN A 153 -3.93 12.24 18.27
CA ASN A 153 -5.17 12.64 18.93
C ASN A 153 -6.37 12.20 18.10
N ASP A 154 -7.55 12.28 18.71
CA ASP A 154 -8.82 12.20 17.98
C ASP A 154 -8.93 13.39 17.01
N LEU A 155 -9.58 13.15 15.87
CA LEU A 155 -9.67 14.14 14.79
C LEU A 155 -11.10 14.67 14.68
N ALA A 156 -11.29 15.93 15.03
CA ALA A 156 -12.59 16.59 14.89
C ALA A 156 -12.80 17.06 13.45
N LEU A 157 -13.97 16.74 12.88
CA LEU A 157 -14.34 17.10 11.52
C LEU A 157 -14.53 18.61 11.40
N SER A 158 -13.74 19.26 10.55
CA SER A 158 -13.95 20.66 10.19
C SER A 158 -15.05 20.79 9.12
N GLU A 159 -15.71 21.95 9.05
CA GLU A 159 -16.73 22.20 8.02
C GLU A 159 -16.14 22.13 6.60
N HIS A 160 -14.87 22.53 6.46
CA HIS A 160 -14.14 22.40 5.20
C HIS A 160 -14.04 20.93 4.76
N VAL A 161 -13.55 20.05 5.65
CA VAL A 161 -13.43 18.62 5.33
C VAL A 161 -14.81 17.99 5.11
N ARG A 162 -15.82 18.36 5.90
CA ARG A 162 -17.20 17.91 5.67
C ARG A 162 -17.68 18.27 4.26
N SER A 163 -17.35 19.44 3.75
CA SER A 163 -17.66 19.83 2.36
C SER A 163 -16.91 19.00 1.32
N VAL A 164 -15.66 18.61 1.60
CA VAL A 164 -14.89 17.72 0.71
C VAL A 164 -15.54 16.34 0.64
N LEU A 165 -15.95 15.77 1.77
CA LEU A 165 -16.56 14.44 1.88
C LEU A 165 -17.99 14.35 1.29
N LYS A 166 -18.61 15.48 0.94
CA LYS A 166 -19.86 15.46 0.15
C LYS A 166 -19.64 14.88 -1.24
N ASN A 167 -18.42 14.98 -1.78
CA ASN A 167 -18.06 14.34 -3.04
C ASN A 167 -17.55 12.92 -2.79
N PRO A 168 -17.88 11.96 -3.65
CA PRO A 168 -17.32 10.61 -3.59
C PRO A 168 -15.78 10.59 -3.55
N LEU A 169 -15.21 9.83 -2.61
CA LEU A 169 -13.78 9.55 -2.50
C LEU A 169 -13.27 8.63 -3.63
N GLY A 170 -14.18 8.09 -4.44
CA GLY A 170 -13.93 7.14 -5.51
C GLY A 170 -14.93 7.30 -6.65
N ILE A 171 -15.14 6.22 -7.41
CA ILE A 171 -16.08 6.22 -8.53
C ILE A 171 -17.45 5.71 -8.09
N LEU A 172 -18.53 6.32 -8.57
CA LEU A 172 -19.88 5.78 -8.39
C LEU A 172 -20.06 4.55 -9.29
N VAL A 173 -20.58 3.48 -8.72
CA VAL A 173 -20.85 2.22 -9.41
C VAL A 173 -22.28 1.77 -9.15
N GLY A 174 -22.99 1.38 -10.21
CA GLY A 174 -24.36 0.85 -10.05
C GLY A 174 -24.37 -0.51 -9.32
N SER A 175 -23.34 -1.33 -9.55
CA SER A 175 -23.16 -2.58 -8.84
C SER A 175 -21.68 -2.97 -8.82
N TYR A 176 -21.19 -3.44 -7.67
CA TYR A 176 -19.83 -3.95 -7.59
C TYR A 176 -19.72 -5.32 -8.26
N ARG A 177 -18.66 -5.49 -9.05
CA ARG A 177 -18.18 -6.78 -9.58
C ARG A 177 -16.78 -7.01 -9.03
N LYS A 178 -16.52 -8.21 -8.50
CA LYS A 178 -15.24 -8.53 -7.86
C LYS A 178 -14.09 -8.30 -8.84
N ASN A 179 -13.18 -7.41 -8.50
CA ASN A 179 -11.95 -7.18 -9.25
C ASN A 179 -10.89 -8.23 -8.85
N PRO A 180 -10.36 -9.03 -9.78
CA PRO A 180 -9.34 -10.04 -9.47
C PRO A 180 -8.01 -9.45 -8.98
N ASP A 181 -7.72 -8.20 -9.32
CA ASP A 181 -6.51 -7.49 -8.87
C ASP A 181 -6.65 -6.86 -7.47
N SER A 182 -7.85 -6.94 -6.88
CA SER A 182 -8.11 -6.40 -5.56
C SER A 182 -7.48 -7.30 -4.51
N LEU A 183 -6.57 -6.74 -3.70
CA LEU A 183 -5.92 -7.49 -2.62
C LEU A 183 -6.95 -7.97 -1.59
N MET A 184 -7.88 -7.08 -1.25
CA MET A 184 -8.95 -7.33 -0.29
C MET A 184 -10.09 -6.35 -0.50
N ILE A 185 -11.26 -6.69 0.04
CA ILE A 185 -12.45 -5.83 0.02
C ILE A 185 -12.73 -5.35 1.43
N VAL A 186 -12.86 -4.04 1.60
CA VAL A 186 -13.40 -3.41 2.81
C VAL A 186 -14.79 -2.85 2.45
N SER A 187 -15.82 -3.19 3.21
CA SER A 187 -17.15 -2.59 3.06
C SER A 187 -17.45 -1.69 4.26
N VAL A 188 -18.03 -0.52 3.99
CA VAL A 188 -18.49 0.43 5.00
C VAL A 188 -19.95 0.76 4.76
N GLY A 189 -20.74 0.66 5.81
CA GLY A 189 -22.19 0.85 5.81
C GLY A 189 -22.97 -0.46 5.67
N ASP A 190 -24.11 -0.50 6.34
CA ASP A 190 -24.97 -1.68 6.43
C ASP A 190 -25.48 -2.13 5.05
N VAL A 191 -26.01 -1.19 4.25
CA VAL A 191 -26.60 -1.48 2.93
C VAL A 191 -25.55 -2.00 1.97
N THR A 192 -24.36 -1.40 1.97
CA THR A 192 -23.23 -1.83 1.14
C THR A 192 -22.81 -3.25 1.51
N THR A 193 -22.60 -3.49 2.80
CA THR A 193 -22.18 -4.78 3.33
C THR A 193 -23.21 -5.87 3.02
N LYS A 194 -24.50 -5.59 3.25
CA LYS A 194 -25.59 -6.51 2.96
C LYS A 194 -25.64 -6.92 1.48
N ARG A 195 -25.59 -5.96 0.57
CA ARG A 195 -25.61 -6.22 -0.88
C ARG A 195 -24.44 -7.07 -1.37
N LEU A 196 -23.29 -6.99 -0.70
CA LEU A 196 -22.14 -7.84 -1.02
C LEU A 196 -22.38 -9.28 -0.56
N LEU A 197 -22.85 -9.46 0.67
CA LEU A 197 -23.16 -10.77 1.25
C LEU A 197 -24.26 -11.49 0.47
N GLU A 198 -25.32 -10.78 0.06
CA GLU A 198 -26.40 -11.31 -0.81
C GLU A 198 -25.87 -11.84 -2.16
N LYS A 199 -24.73 -11.32 -2.63
CA LYS A 199 -24.04 -11.78 -3.85
C LYS A 199 -22.98 -12.85 -3.59
N GLY A 200 -22.88 -13.37 -2.36
CA GLY A 200 -21.84 -14.31 -1.95
C GLY A 200 -20.43 -13.69 -1.87
N ILE A 201 -20.32 -12.37 -1.85
CA ILE A 201 -19.04 -11.66 -1.68
C ILE A 201 -18.89 -11.32 -0.20
N VAL A 202 -18.10 -12.11 0.51
CA VAL A 202 -17.78 -11.83 1.92
C VAL A 202 -16.58 -10.87 1.99
N PRO A 203 -16.75 -9.64 2.49
CA PRO A 203 -15.65 -8.69 2.67
C PRO A 203 -14.53 -9.26 3.53
N SER A 204 -13.32 -8.72 3.40
CA SER A 204 -12.25 -8.99 4.35
C SER A 204 -12.48 -8.22 5.65
N ILE A 205 -12.98 -6.99 5.54
CA ILE A 205 -13.43 -6.19 6.68
C ILE A 205 -14.80 -5.60 6.32
N GLY A 206 -15.81 -5.84 7.15
CA GLY A 206 -17.08 -5.12 7.08
C GLY A 206 -17.19 -4.12 8.22
N VAL A 207 -17.72 -2.93 7.97
CA VAL A 207 -17.99 -1.89 8.97
C VAL A 207 -19.47 -1.54 8.91
N VAL A 208 -20.15 -1.61 10.05
CA VAL A 208 -21.60 -1.49 10.18
C VAL A 208 -21.96 -0.70 11.44
N ASP A 209 -23.06 0.05 11.43
CA ASP A 209 -23.54 0.82 12.58
C ASP A 209 -25.00 0.50 12.95
N PHE A 210 -25.70 -0.29 12.13
CA PHE A 210 -27.14 -0.61 12.23
C PHE A 210 -28.09 0.57 11.92
N TYR A 211 -27.56 1.72 11.47
CA TYR A 211 -28.34 2.90 11.10
C TYR A 211 -28.25 3.15 9.60
N VAL A 212 -29.41 3.41 8.97
CA VAL A 212 -29.48 3.86 7.59
C VAL A 212 -30.15 5.22 7.57
N GLN A 213 -29.48 6.24 7.03
CA GLN A 213 -29.96 7.62 7.02
C GLN A 213 -30.38 8.09 8.43
N ARG A 214 -29.58 7.77 9.46
CA ARG A 214 -29.83 8.07 10.88
C ARG A 214 -31.06 7.40 11.51
N LYS A 215 -31.66 6.40 10.84
CA LYS A 215 -32.74 5.58 11.39
C LYS A 215 -32.23 4.18 11.68
N LYS A 216 -32.45 3.68 12.90
CA LYS A 216 -32.10 2.31 13.28
C LYS A 216 -32.90 1.35 12.40
N THR A 217 -32.20 0.66 11.50
CA THR A 217 -32.81 -0.17 10.44
C THR A 217 -32.56 -1.65 10.67
N TYR A 218 -31.48 -1.98 11.36
CA TYR A 218 -31.09 -3.34 11.68
C TYR A 218 -31.01 -3.53 13.20
N ALA A 219 -31.30 -4.74 13.68
CA ALA A 219 -31.23 -5.09 15.09
C ALA A 219 -29.99 -5.95 15.40
N SER A 220 -29.46 -6.65 14.40
CA SER A 220 -28.36 -7.59 14.53
C SER A 220 -27.51 -7.71 13.27
N LEU A 221 -26.33 -8.28 13.41
CA LEU A 221 -25.46 -8.66 12.30
C LEU A 221 -26.13 -9.64 11.31
N SER A 222 -27.00 -10.51 11.81
CA SER A 222 -27.77 -11.45 10.99
C SER A 222 -28.66 -10.72 9.98
N ASP A 223 -29.23 -9.57 10.33
CA ASP A 223 -30.13 -8.80 9.44
C ASP A 223 -29.38 -8.18 8.24
N ILE A 224 -28.07 -7.97 8.41
CA ILE A 224 -27.13 -7.49 7.39
C ILE A 224 -26.57 -8.66 6.56
N GLY A 225 -26.73 -9.91 7.02
CA GLY A 225 -26.28 -11.12 6.32
C GLY A 225 -25.11 -11.85 6.99
N TYR A 226 -24.61 -11.35 8.12
CA TYR A 226 -23.64 -12.06 8.96
C TYR A 226 -24.36 -12.98 9.95
N SER A 227 -25.03 -14.01 9.42
CA SER A 227 -25.61 -15.07 10.27
C SER A 227 -24.52 -15.83 11.02
N GLU A 228 -24.89 -16.57 12.07
CA GLU A 228 -23.93 -17.41 12.80
C GLU A 228 -23.17 -18.38 11.88
N ASP A 229 -23.85 -18.93 10.88
CA ASP A 229 -23.24 -19.84 9.91
C ASP A 229 -22.21 -19.13 9.05
N VAL A 230 -22.51 -17.92 8.56
CA VAL A 230 -21.55 -17.11 7.78
C VAL A 230 -20.33 -16.75 8.64
N LEU A 231 -20.55 -16.34 9.90
CA LEU A 231 -19.47 -16.01 10.83
C LEU A 231 -18.56 -17.22 11.09
N LYS A 232 -19.14 -18.40 11.37
CA LYS A 232 -18.40 -19.64 11.65
C LYS A 232 -17.69 -20.17 10.40
N GLN A 233 -18.40 -20.26 9.27
CA GLN A 233 -17.88 -20.78 8.00
C GLN A 233 -16.66 -19.99 7.51
N HIS A 234 -16.67 -18.67 7.69
CA HIS A 234 -15.61 -17.79 7.21
C HIS A 234 -14.64 -17.34 8.30
N GLY A 235 -14.80 -17.82 9.55
CA GLY A 235 -13.94 -17.45 10.68
C GLY A 235 -13.91 -15.94 10.94
N ILE A 236 -15.06 -15.27 10.85
CA ILE A 236 -15.17 -13.81 10.92
C ILE A 236 -15.15 -13.37 12.38
N ALA A 237 -14.14 -12.59 12.76
CA ALA A 237 -14.05 -11.99 14.09
C ALA A 237 -14.96 -10.75 14.19
N VAL A 238 -15.72 -10.65 15.27
CA VAL A 238 -16.58 -9.48 15.55
C VAL A 238 -15.86 -8.53 16.50
N HIS A 239 -15.82 -7.26 16.12
CA HIS A 239 -15.24 -6.17 16.91
C HIS A 239 -16.29 -5.08 17.11
N ALA A 240 -16.13 -4.29 18.17
CA ALA A 240 -16.95 -3.11 18.41
C ALA A 240 -16.07 -1.91 18.76
N ILE A 241 -16.40 -0.74 18.23
CA ILE A 241 -15.73 0.53 18.54
C ILE A 241 -16.75 1.64 18.71
N LYS A 242 -16.36 2.69 19.43
CA LYS A 242 -17.11 3.94 19.52
C LYS A 242 -16.48 4.99 18.63
N ASN A 243 -17.29 5.66 17.80
CA ASN A 243 -16.85 6.75 16.94
C ASN A 243 -17.93 7.84 16.85
N PRO A 244 -17.95 8.80 17.79
CA PRO A 244 -19.00 9.81 17.86
C PRO A 244 -19.13 10.65 16.57
N ALA A 245 -20.30 11.22 16.36
CA ALA A 245 -20.58 12.04 15.19
C ALA A 245 -19.58 13.19 15.03
N GLY A 246 -19.06 13.38 13.81
CA GLY A 246 -18.11 14.43 13.49
C GLY A 246 -16.72 14.28 14.13
N THR A 247 -16.36 13.12 14.69
CA THR A 247 -15.00 12.87 15.19
C THR A 247 -14.50 11.50 14.72
N ILE A 248 -13.22 11.41 14.36
CA ILE A 248 -12.53 10.14 14.14
C ILE A 248 -11.67 9.84 15.35
N TYR A 249 -12.09 8.87 16.15
CA TYR A 249 -11.30 8.47 17.32
C TYR A 249 -9.99 7.82 16.88
N ARG A 250 -8.90 8.11 17.59
CA ARG A 250 -7.59 7.48 17.35
C ARG A 250 -7.67 5.96 17.36
N ASN A 251 -8.49 5.39 18.25
CA ASN A 251 -8.69 3.95 18.34
C ASN A 251 -9.31 3.36 17.06
N THR A 252 -10.06 4.13 16.27
CA THR A 252 -10.54 3.73 14.95
C THR A 252 -9.37 3.47 14.00
N PHE A 253 -8.36 4.35 13.97
CA PHE A 253 -7.14 4.15 13.18
C PHE A 253 -6.33 2.94 13.67
N VAL A 254 -6.17 2.81 14.98
CA VAL A 254 -5.45 1.67 15.60
C VAL A 254 -6.09 0.35 15.21
N LEU A 255 -7.40 0.21 15.42
CA LEU A 255 -8.13 -1.01 15.09
C LEU A 255 -8.07 -1.27 13.58
N MET A 256 -8.37 -0.26 12.76
CA MET A 256 -8.41 -0.45 11.31
C MET A 256 -7.05 -0.92 10.77
N LYS A 257 -5.94 -0.33 11.23
CA LYS A 257 -4.58 -0.78 10.88
C LYS A 257 -4.36 -2.24 11.28
N GLN A 258 -4.74 -2.64 12.49
CA GLN A 258 -4.61 -4.03 12.95
C GLN A 258 -5.42 -5.01 12.09
N LEU A 259 -6.67 -4.67 11.77
CA LEU A 259 -7.55 -5.51 10.96
C LEU A 259 -7.06 -5.63 9.52
N LEU A 260 -6.54 -4.55 8.92
CA LEU A 260 -5.96 -4.56 7.57
C LEU A 260 -4.72 -5.47 7.51
N HIS A 261 -3.84 -5.43 8.51
CA HIS A 261 -2.71 -6.35 8.60
C HIS A 261 -3.16 -7.81 8.74
N ALA A 262 -4.16 -8.08 9.59
CA ALA A 262 -4.74 -9.41 9.74
C ALA A 262 -5.39 -9.92 8.43
N ALA A 263 -6.05 -9.03 7.69
CA ALA A 263 -6.75 -9.33 6.44
C ALA A 263 -5.81 -9.76 5.31
N VAL A 264 -4.58 -9.26 5.26
CA VAL A 264 -3.55 -9.75 4.31
C VAL A 264 -3.22 -11.23 4.55
N SER A 265 -3.30 -11.69 5.80
CA SER A 265 -3.16 -13.12 6.15
C SER A 265 -4.44 -13.93 5.98
N GLY A 266 -5.49 -13.36 5.37
CA GLY A 266 -6.76 -14.03 5.09
C GLY A 266 -7.78 -14.00 6.23
N LYS A 267 -7.46 -13.35 7.37
CA LYS A 267 -8.42 -13.20 8.46
C LYS A 267 -9.55 -12.25 8.04
N LYS A 268 -10.77 -12.55 8.47
CA LYS A 268 -11.94 -11.73 8.18
C LYS A 268 -12.49 -11.13 9.46
N SER A 269 -13.02 -9.92 9.37
CA SER A 269 -13.56 -9.21 10.52
C SER A 269 -14.80 -8.40 10.15
N VAL A 270 -15.68 -8.21 11.11
CA VAL A 270 -16.76 -7.21 11.07
C VAL A 270 -16.63 -6.30 12.27
N VAL A 271 -16.75 -5.00 12.04
CA VAL A 271 -16.65 -3.94 13.05
C VAL A 271 -18.01 -3.29 13.20
N ILE A 272 -18.56 -3.36 14.40
CA ILE A 272 -19.76 -2.64 14.80
C ILE A 272 -19.34 -1.27 15.35
N VAL A 273 -19.82 -0.20 14.74
CA VAL A 273 -19.52 1.17 15.13
C VAL A 273 -20.68 1.73 15.92
N ASP A 274 -20.42 2.15 17.15
CA ASP A 274 -21.32 3.00 17.94
C ASP A 274 -21.05 4.47 17.59
N GLY A 275 -21.78 4.99 16.60
CA GLY A 275 -21.68 6.37 16.09
C GLY A 275 -21.62 6.44 14.56
N GLU A 276 -20.87 7.38 13.98
CA GLU A 276 -20.79 7.57 12.51
C GLU A 276 -19.73 6.65 11.88
N ASP A 277 -20.12 5.90 10.84
CA ASP A 277 -19.29 4.96 10.08
C ASP A 277 -18.59 5.60 8.86
N ASP A 278 -19.15 6.68 8.28
CA ASP A 278 -18.60 7.38 7.11
C ASP A 278 -17.12 7.74 7.29
N LEU A 279 -16.75 8.17 8.49
CA LEU A 279 -15.38 8.55 8.83
C LEU A 279 -14.42 7.37 8.98
N VAL A 280 -14.95 6.16 9.22
CA VAL A 280 -14.16 4.92 9.22
C VAL A 280 -13.64 4.61 7.82
N THR A 281 -14.35 5.05 6.76
CA THR A 281 -13.87 4.97 5.36
C THR A 281 -12.53 5.70 5.19
N LEU A 282 -12.35 6.86 5.83
CA LEU A 282 -11.08 7.60 5.78
C LEU A 282 -9.96 6.86 6.51
N ALA A 283 -10.23 6.31 7.70
CA ALA A 283 -9.26 5.50 8.42
C ALA A 283 -8.84 4.25 7.62
N ALA A 284 -9.81 3.61 6.95
CA ALA A 284 -9.56 2.48 6.06
C ALA A 284 -8.69 2.90 4.86
N LEU A 285 -9.05 3.97 4.14
CA LEU A 285 -8.27 4.48 3.00
C LEU A 285 -6.84 4.85 3.41
N TYR A 286 -6.70 5.53 4.54
CA TYR A 286 -5.43 6.02 5.03
C TYR A 286 -4.45 4.90 5.37
N HIS A 287 -4.91 3.79 5.96
CA HIS A 287 -4.04 2.66 6.35
C HIS A 287 -4.09 1.45 5.42
N ALA A 288 -5.00 1.39 4.45
CA ALA A 288 -5.12 0.23 3.58
C ALA A 288 -3.84 0.00 2.74
N PRO A 289 -3.46 -1.27 2.55
CA PRO A 289 -2.47 -1.64 1.54
C PRO A 289 -2.95 -1.27 0.14
N LEU A 290 -2.01 -1.02 -0.76
CA LEU A 290 -2.30 -0.75 -2.17
C LEU A 290 -3.09 -1.89 -2.80
N THR A 291 -3.91 -1.54 -3.79
CA THR A 291 -4.86 -2.40 -4.50
C THR A 291 -6.03 -2.93 -3.68
N THR A 292 -6.15 -2.58 -2.40
CA THR A 292 -7.39 -2.77 -1.63
C THR A 292 -8.56 -2.05 -2.33
N THR A 293 -9.74 -2.67 -2.33
CA THR A 293 -10.99 -2.02 -2.75
C THR A 293 -11.82 -1.68 -1.53
N ILE A 294 -12.15 -0.41 -1.35
CA ILE A 294 -13.07 0.07 -0.31
C ILE A 294 -14.40 0.39 -0.97
N LEU A 295 -15.48 -0.16 -0.44
CA LEU A 295 -16.85 0.03 -0.92
C LEU A 295 -17.66 0.70 0.17
N TYR A 296 -18.29 1.83 -0.13
CA TYR A 296 -19.14 2.53 0.84
C TYR A 296 -20.31 3.21 0.15
N GLY A 297 -21.34 3.55 0.92
CA GLY A 297 -22.51 4.26 0.40
C GLY A 297 -22.32 5.77 0.46
N GLN A 298 -22.58 6.49 -0.63
CA GLN A 298 -22.68 7.94 -0.65
C GLN A 298 -24.17 8.35 -0.57
N PRO A 299 -24.56 9.20 0.40
CA PRO A 299 -25.94 9.66 0.53
C PRO A 299 -26.49 10.27 -0.76
N ASN A 300 -27.67 9.81 -1.19
CA ASN A 300 -28.39 10.25 -2.41
C ASN A 300 -27.68 9.97 -3.75
N GLU A 301 -26.49 9.35 -3.75
CA GLU A 301 -25.73 9.07 -4.98
C GLU A 301 -25.59 7.58 -5.28
N GLY A 302 -25.36 6.74 -4.25
CA GLY A 302 -25.29 5.29 -4.40
C GLY A 302 -23.98 4.68 -3.90
N LEU A 303 -23.58 3.56 -4.49
CA LEU A 303 -22.38 2.82 -4.08
C LEU A 303 -21.13 3.45 -4.69
N VAL A 304 -20.12 3.70 -3.86
CA VAL A 304 -18.81 4.21 -4.27
C VAL A 304 -17.77 3.09 -4.18
N GLU A 305 -16.94 2.98 -5.21
CA GLU A 305 -15.76 2.14 -5.23
C GLU A 305 -14.48 2.99 -5.17
N VAL A 306 -13.69 2.80 -4.12
CA VAL A 306 -12.36 3.40 -3.97
C VAL A 306 -11.32 2.29 -4.15
N ARG A 307 -10.57 2.33 -5.26
CA ARG A 307 -9.36 1.53 -5.40
C ARG A 307 -8.21 2.25 -4.73
N VAL A 308 -7.59 1.62 -3.74
CA VAL A 308 -6.48 2.20 -2.99
C VAL A 308 -5.23 2.24 -3.88
N THR A 309 -4.92 3.43 -4.37
CA THR A 309 -3.70 3.76 -5.13
C THR A 309 -2.83 4.70 -4.30
N GLU A 310 -1.58 4.90 -4.72
CA GLU A 310 -0.69 5.89 -4.07
C GLU A 310 -1.31 7.30 -4.10
N GLU A 311 -1.95 7.67 -5.21
CA GLU A 311 -2.71 8.92 -5.36
C GLU A 311 -3.88 9.02 -4.38
N ARG A 312 -4.70 7.97 -4.26
CA ARG A 312 -5.84 7.97 -3.32
C ARG A 312 -5.39 7.99 -1.86
N LYS A 313 -4.25 7.37 -1.54
CA LYS A 313 -3.64 7.49 -0.22
C LYS A 313 -3.13 8.90 0.05
N ALA A 314 -2.46 9.54 -0.91
CA ALA A 314 -2.00 10.93 -0.78
C ALA A 314 -3.18 11.87 -0.53
N PHE A 315 -4.26 11.74 -1.31
CA PHE A 315 -5.51 12.48 -1.08
C PHE A 315 -6.09 12.22 0.31
N GLY A 316 -6.14 10.97 0.76
CA GLY A 316 -6.56 10.64 2.13
C GLY A 316 -5.67 11.29 3.19
N ARG A 317 -4.36 11.36 2.96
CA ARG A 317 -3.41 12.02 3.87
C ARG A 317 -3.67 13.52 3.96
N GLU A 318 -3.88 14.20 2.85
CA GLU A 318 -4.21 15.64 2.85
C GLU A 318 -5.45 15.93 3.71
N ILE A 319 -6.48 15.09 3.63
CA ILE A 319 -7.68 15.20 4.47
C ILE A 319 -7.32 15.02 5.95
N ILE A 320 -6.59 13.96 6.28
CA ILE A 320 -6.18 13.66 7.66
C ILE A 320 -5.31 14.77 8.26
N GLU A 321 -4.33 15.28 7.50
CA GLU A 321 -3.46 16.38 7.93
C GLU A 321 -4.25 17.68 8.14
N THR A 322 -5.23 17.96 7.28
CA THR A 322 -6.15 19.10 7.46
C THR A 322 -6.91 18.98 8.77
N LEU A 323 -7.41 17.79 9.12
CA LEU A 323 -8.11 17.53 10.38
C LEU A 323 -7.19 17.67 11.60
N MET A 324 -5.91 17.31 11.47
CA MET A 324 -4.92 17.47 12.55
C MET A 324 -4.69 18.95 12.87
N LEU A 325 -4.54 19.80 11.85
CA LEU A 325 -4.31 21.24 12.02
C LEU A 325 -5.50 21.95 12.67
N THR A 326 -6.72 21.53 12.36
CA THR A 326 -7.93 22.10 12.98
C THR A 326 -8.11 21.64 14.42
N SER A 327 -7.61 20.45 14.78
CA SER A 327 -7.72 19.90 16.13
C SER A 327 -6.67 20.47 17.11
N THR A 328 -5.57 21.03 16.61
CA THR A 328 -4.56 21.73 17.44
C THR A 328 -4.89 23.20 17.67
N SER A 329 -5.78 23.79 16.87
CA SER A 329 -6.17 25.21 16.95
C SER A 329 -7.31 25.47 17.94
N SER A 330 -7.83 24.43 18.60
CA SER A 330 -8.98 24.47 19.52
C SER A 330 -8.61 24.17 20.99
N LEU A 331 -7.31 24.18 21.33
CA LEU A 331 -6.76 24.09 22.69
C LEU A 331 -6.11 25.42 23.08
#